data_AF-A0A8H6E7L0-F1
#
_entry.id   AF-A0A8H6E7L0-F1
#
_cell.length_a   1.000
_cell.length_b   1.000
_cell.length_c   1.000
_cell.angle_alpha   90.00
_cell.angle_beta   90.00
_cell.angle_gamma   90.00
#
_symmetry.space_group_name_H-M   'P 1'
#
loop_
_entity.id
_entity.type
_entity.pdbx_description
1 polymer ?
#
loop_
_entity_poly.entity_id
_entity_poly.type
_entity_poly.pdbx_seq_one_letter_code
_entity_poly.pdbx_strand_id
1 'polypeptide(L)'
;MPRLKAMTTGTVPSFLDVILNIAESDTSSTLMYQDTWLAQLKAKGGKLVMYGDDTWLKLFPGMFGHKAGPKSPYMITKQHEMDSVVSQVYQALEQEKHLETTLFVLCGDHGMNDAGNHGGSSVGETSPALLFISPKFQLGELQNDSPAEAFSDLQYYRTVEQTDITPTLAGLLGLPIPLNSLGVFIPELLVMWNYGPHRIHMLLENAKQLLNTVKESFPSSSFEFSLFPTLCSSKSLTDIEEVQCAWFQVLKLLRGSGANYDNGSYPEIESALQLFLRRAQRLMSSAASNYSLIHLWIGLSIACFAVLLALLPVKRLLLNCKLAGVFLVFSILSYSGMMFASSYVEEEQQFWYWILVGWVFYLHVRYPTHSHGNPIQGANPVGGHWLLVSLFSRFGAPVLAVSYRVLRRWNQTGQKFAAEPDIARSFFSSHQHALWTLVILTYADTCLHILSGLPASVPWQLAGCAVALAAFFFKLLLVASDSPEILGGSFLWPVSTVADAKYLVYHARVVLCGISLLMIFSIYYRKNWKPTNKDRGKYGSANP
;
A
#
# COMPACT_ATOMS: atom_id res chain seq x y z
N MET A 1 -0.79 19.37 9.59
CA MET A 1 0.21 19.40 10.69
C MET A 1 0.21 20.69 11.55
N PRO A 2 0.18 21.94 11.03
CA PRO A 2 0.31 23.15 11.85
C PRO A 2 -0.76 23.33 12.94
N ARG A 3 -2.03 23.02 12.62
CA ARG A 3 -3.15 23.13 13.57
C ARG A 3 -3.05 22.13 14.72
N LEU A 4 -2.59 20.91 14.43
CA LEU A 4 -2.38 19.86 15.46
C LEU A 4 -1.29 20.25 16.45
N LYS A 5 -0.19 20.85 15.95
CA LYS A 5 0.85 21.45 16.81
C LYS A 5 0.24 22.49 17.74
N ALA A 6 -0.45 23.49 17.19
CA ALA A 6 -1.05 24.55 17.98
C ALA A 6 -2.04 24.05 19.05
N MET A 7 -2.88 23.07 18.72
CA MET A 7 -3.84 22.50 19.67
C MET A 7 -3.18 21.68 20.77
N THR A 8 -2.03 21.08 20.50
CA THR A 8 -1.37 20.18 21.47
C THR A 8 -0.35 20.89 22.33
N THR A 9 0.34 21.90 21.80
CA THR A 9 1.36 22.70 22.48
C THR A 9 0.85 24.04 23.01
N GLY A 10 -0.28 24.54 22.49
CA GLY A 10 -0.75 25.91 22.72
C GLY A 10 0.07 26.99 22.01
N THR A 11 0.96 26.64 21.08
CA THR A 11 1.84 27.58 20.38
C THR A 11 1.41 27.86 18.95
N VAL A 12 1.53 29.13 18.51
CA VAL A 12 1.23 29.50 17.12
C VAL A 12 2.28 28.87 16.18
N PRO A 13 1.88 28.18 15.10
CA PRO A 13 2.83 27.56 14.18
C PRO A 13 3.66 28.63 13.46
N SER A 14 4.97 28.42 13.35
CA SER A 14 5.85 29.33 12.64
C SER A 14 5.74 29.14 11.11
N PHE A 15 6.13 30.16 10.34
CA PHE A 15 6.20 30.06 8.87
C PHE A 15 7.13 28.91 8.40
N LEU A 16 8.19 28.63 9.16
CA LEU A 16 9.12 27.53 8.89
C LEU A 16 8.44 26.15 9.06
N ASP A 17 7.54 26.02 10.04
CA ASP A 17 6.77 24.79 10.27
C ASP A 17 5.86 24.48 9.07
N VAL A 18 5.33 25.50 8.38
CA VAL A 18 4.49 25.30 7.18
C VAL A 18 5.32 24.79 6.00
N ILE A 19 6.55 25.31 5.84
CA ILE A 19 7.47 24.91 4.75
C ILE A 19 7.98 23.47 4.96
N LEU A 20 8.37 23.11 6.19
CA LEU A 20 8.85 21.77 6.50
C LEU A 20 7.77 20.68 6.36
N ASN A 21 6.49 21.04 6.43
CA ASN A 21 5.37 20.12 6.18
C ASN A 21 5.17 19.77 4.69
N ILE A 22 5.70 20.58 3.76
CA ILE A 22 5.60 20.29 2.31
C ILE A 22 6.62 19.21 1.91
N ALA A 23 7.68 19.02 2.71
CA ALA A 23 8.61 17.91 2.57
C ALA A 23 8.11 16.69 3.37
N GLU A 24 7.16 15.93 2.81
CA GLU A 24 6.55 14.74 3.44
C GLU A 24 7.54 13.67 3.94
N SER A 25 8.80 13.73 3.54
CA SER A 25 9.87 12.80 3.94
C SER A 25 10.66 13.23 5.19
N ASP A 26 10.44 14.43 5.73
CA ASP A 26 11.30 15.00 6.77
C ASP A 26 10.67 14.91 8.18
N THR A 27 11.33 14.16 9.08
CA THR A 27 10.93 13.93 10.49
C THR A 27 11.15 15.15 11.40
N SER A 28 11.63 16.26 10.82
CA SER A 28 11.89 17.54 11.49
C SER A 28 10.62 18.25 11.98
N SER A 29 9.44 17.82 11.52
CA SER A 29 8.12 18.33 11.92
C SER A 29 7.46 17.57 13.09
N THR A 30 8.11 16.55 13.64
CA THR A 30 7.59 15.74 14.76
C THR A 30 7.49 16.55 16.06
N LEU A 31 6.48 16.24 16.87
CA LEU A 31 6.17 16.89 18.15
C LEU A 31 6.55 16.05 19.37
N MET A 32 7.27 14.96 19.16
CA MET A 32 7.68 14.00 20.21
C MET A 32 8.37 14.68 21.41
N TYR A 33 9.22 15.67 21.13
CA TYR A 33 10.01 16.38 22.14
C TYR A 33 9.39 17.72 22.56
N GLN A 34 8.20 18.05 22.04
CA GLN A 34 7.51 19.27 22.42
C GLN A 34 6.61 19.01 23.62
N ASP A 35 6.55 19.98 24.53
CA ASP A 35 5.58 19.95 25.61
C ASP A 35 4.18 20.06 25.02
N THR A 36 3.38 19.01 25.25
CA THR A 36 2.01 18.91 24.76
C THR A 36 1.13 18.36 25.87
N TRP A 37 -0.15 18.70 25.88
CA TRP A 37 -1.08 18.12 26.86
C TRP A 37 -1.15 16.59 26.77
N LEU A 38 -0.91 16.01 25.58
CA LEU A 38 -0.78 14.57 25.37
C LEU A 38 0.47 14.00 26.06
N ALA A 39 1.63 14.65 25.89
CA ALA A 39 2.86 14.25 26.59
C ALA A 39 2.70 14.35 28.12
N GLN A 40 2.01 15.38 28.61
CA GLN A 40 1.70 15.56 30.03
C GLN A 40 0.74 14.49 30.57
N LEU A 41 -0.31 14.13 29.82
CA LEU A 41 -1.22 13.03 30.17
C LEU A 41 -0.48 11.70 30.27
N LYS A 42 0.40 11.42 29.31
CA LYS A 42 1.23 10.22 29.32
C LYS A 42 2.20 10.20 30.50
N ALA A 43 2.83 11.33 30.82
CA ALA A 43 3.72 11.47 31.98
C ALA A 43 2.99 11.25 33.31
N LYS A 44 1.67 11.51 33.38
CA LYS A 44 0.81 11.21 34.53
C LYS A 44 0.31 9.76 34.58
N GLY A 45 0.77 8.88 33.69
CA GLY A 45 0.36 7.48 33.62
C GLY A 45 -0.95 7.24 32.87
N GLY A 46 -1.47 8.24 32.14
CA GLY A 46 -2.62 8.07 31.27
C GLY A 46 -2.31 7.15 30.10
N LYS A 47 -3.23 6.23 29.77
CA LYS A 47 -3.15 5.39 28.56
C LYS A 47 -3.82 6.14 27.40
N LEU A 48 -3.05 6.45 26.36
CA LEU A 48 -3.55 7.07 25.14
C LEU A 48 -3.70 5.99 24.06
N VAL A 49 -4.89 5.86 23.48
CA VAL A 49 -5.17 4.96 22.35
C VAL A 49 -5.66 5.82 21.20
N MET A 50 -5.08 5.65 20.01
CA MET A 50 -5.42 6.46 18.84
C MET A 50 -6.32 5.70 17.88
N TYR A 51 -7.39 6.37 17.46
CA TYR A 51 -8.26 5.95 16.37
C TYR A 51 -8.30 7.10 15.36
N GLY A 52 -7.68 6.91 14.20
CA GLY A 52 -7.65 7.93 13.16
C GLY A 52 -6.44 7.80 12.25
N ASP A 53 -6.24 8.83 11.43
CA ASP A 53 -5.22 8.87 10.40
C ASP A 53 -3.77 8.88 10.96
N ASP A 54 -2.86 8.31 10.18
CA ASP A 54 -1.44 8.14 10.47
C ASP A 54 -0.70 9.48 10.68
N THR A 55 -1.30 10.60 10.28
CA THR A 55 -0.78 11.95 10.58
C THR A 55 -0.53 12.17 12.08
N TRP A 56 -1.40 11.67 12.96
CA TRP A 56 -1.18 11.79 14.41
C TRP A 56 -0.04 10.91 14.90
N LEU A 57 0.12 9.72 14.30
CA LEU A 57 1.22 8.81 14.64
C LEU A 57 2.56 9.38 14.18
N LYS A 58 2.60 10.01 13.01
CA LYS A 58 3.78 10.72 12.49
C LYS A 58 4.13 11.94 13.35
N LEU A 59 3.15 12.72 13.78
CA LEU A 59 3.40 13.89 14.63
C LEU A 59 3.77 13.53 16.07
N PHE A 60 3.20 12.48 16.63
CA PHE A 60 3.39 12.08 18.01
C PHE A 60 3.91 10.63 18.12
N PRO A 61 5.12 10.35 17.59
CA PRO A 61 5.66 9.00 17.58
C PRO A 61 5.82 8.47 19.00
N GLY A 62 5.41 7.22 19.20
CA GLY A 62 5.43 6.54 20.50
C GLY A 62 4.46 7.11 21.54
N MET A 63 3.62 8.11 21.23
CA MET A 63 2.70 8.74 22.21
C MET A 63 1.46 7.89 22.49
N PHE A 64 1.00 7.12 21.51
CA PHE A 64 -0.17 6.23 21.62
C PHE A 64 0.26 4.78 21.83
N GLY A 65 -0.37 4.08 22.78
CA GLY A 65 0.01 2.72 23.18
C GLY A 65 -0.48 1.60 22.26
N HIS A 66 -1.57 1.84 21.51
CA HIS A 66 -2.13 0.89 20.53
C HIS A 66 -2.77 1.63 19.36
N LYS A 67 -2.58 1.10 18.15
CA LYS A 67 -3.38 1.37 16.94
C LYS A 67 -4.28 0.15 16.71
N ALA A 68 -5.55 0.35 16.38
CA ALA A 68 -6.48 -0.75 16.15
C ALA A 68 -7.19 -0.63 14.80
N GLY A 69 -7.39 -1.76 14.12
CA GLY A 69 -8.09 -1.82 12.83
C GLY A 69 -9.61 -1.70 12.93
N PRO A 70 -10.34 -1.79 11.81
CA PRO A 70 -11.79 -1.55 11.76
C PRO A 70 -12.61 -2.50 12.64
N LYS A 71 -12.08 -3.70 12.91
CA LYS A 71 -12.72 -4.74 13.75
C LYS A 71 -12.40 -4.62 15.25
N SER A 72 -11.80 -3.50 15.67
CA SER A 72 -11.49 -3.26 17.08
C SER A 72 -12.78 -3.23 17.93
N PRO A 73 -12.80 -3.82 19.13
CA PRO A 73 -13.96 -3.75 20.03
C PRO A 73 -14.32 -2.30 20.41
N TYR A 74 -13.36 -1.37 20.32
CA TYR A 74 -13.58 0.05 20.59
C TYR A 74 -14.19 0.83 19.40
N MET A 75 -14.16 0.26 18.19
CA MET A 75 -14.69 0.93 16.99
C MET A 75 -16.21 1.12 17.11
N ILE A 76 -16.91 0.14 17.68
CA ILE A 76 -18.36 0.23 17.96
C ILE A 76 -18.68 1.42 18.85
N THR A 77 -17.94 1.60 19.95
CA THR A 77 -18.12 2.75 20.84
C THR A 77 -17.86 4.06 20.11
N LYS A 78 -16.82 4.13 19.26
CA LYS A 78 -16.52 5.34 18.50
C LYS A 78 -17.58 5.64 17.44
N GLN A 79 -18.13 4.62 16.78
CA GLN A 79 -19.23 4.76 15.84
C GLN A 79 -20.49 5.28 16.54
N HIS A 80 -20.84 4.77 17.72
CA HIS A 80 -21.94 5.31 18.53
C HIS A 80 -21.72 6.78 18.96
N GLU A 81 -20.49 7.14 19.29
CA GLU A 81 -20.15 8.54 19.60
C GLU A 81 -20.42 9.44 18.39
N MET A 82 -19.96 9.06 17.19
CA MET A 82 -20.17 9.83 15.97
C MET A 82 -21.64 9.84 15.53
N ASP A 83 -22.36 8.73 15.68
CA ASP A 83 -23.80 8.64 15.44
C ASP A 83 -24.57 9.62 16.35
N SER A 84 -24.18 9.73 17.63
CA SER A 84 -24.76 10.72 18.54
C SER A 84 -24.51 12.16 18.08
N VAL A 85 -23.34 12.46 17.52
CA VAL A 85 -23.05 13.79 16.94
C VAL A 85 -23.95 14.06 15.74
N VAL A 86 -24.09 13.09 14.83
CA VAL A 86 -24.99 13.21 13.67
C VAL A 86 -26.43 13.46 14.12
N SER A 87 -26.90 12.72 15.13
CA SER A 87 -28.24 12.90 15.72
C SER A 87 -28.43 14.30 16.29
N GLN A 88 -27.45 14.82 17.04
CA GLN A 88 -27.51 16.18 17.60
C GLN A 88 -27.54 17.25 16.51
N VAL A 89 -26.72 17.13 15.47
CA VAL A 89 -26.71 18.06 14.34
C VAL A 89 -28.07 18.04 13.64
N TYR A 90 -28.60 16.85 13.34
CA TYR A 90 -29.90 16.72 12.67
C TYR A 90 -31.05 17.31 13.50
N GLN A 91 -31.08 17.06 14.82
CA GLN A 91 -32.07 17.66 15.71
C GLN A 91 -32.00 19.20 15.68
N ALA A 92 -30.80 19.78 15.65
CA ALA A 92 -30.63 21.22 15.52
C ALA A 92 -31.17 21.73 14.17
N LEU A 93 -30.93 21.01 13.06
CA LEU A 93 -31.48 21.36 11.75
C LEU A 93 -33.02 21.39 11.73
N GLU A 94 -33.68 20.50 12.48
CA GLU A 94 -35.14 20.43 12.55
C GLU A 94 -35.74 21.48 13.51
N GLN A 95 -35.08 21.75 14.63
CA GLN A 95 -35.64 22.60 15.70
C GLN A 95 -35.33 24.10 15.48
N GLU A 96 -34.19 24.42 14.89
CA GLU A 96 -33.76 25.80 14.72
C GLU A 96 -34.21 26.36 13.38
N LYS A 97 -35.17 27.30 13.41
CA LYS A 97 -35.76 27.89 12.20
C LYS A 97 -34.72 28.46 11.22
N HIS A 98 -33.62 29.03 11.72
CA HIS A 98 -32.58 29.58 10.85
C HIS A 98 -31.76 28.51 10.11
N LEU A 99 -31.85 27.24 10.52
CA LEU A 99 -31.17 26.10 9.91
C LEU A 99 -32.05 25.28 8.96
N GLU A 100 -33.33 25.61 8.81
CA GLU A 100 -34.31 24.84 8.01
C GLU A 100 -33.92 24.65 6.53
N THR A 101 -33.03 25.50 6.02
CA THR A 101 -32.53 25.46 4.63
C THR A 101 -31.12 24.90 4.49
N THR A 102 -30.54 24.37 5.57
CA THR A 102 -29.18 23.84 5.60
C THR A 102 -29.10 22.45 4.97
N LEU A 103 -28.00 22.21 4.27
CA LEU A 103 -27.58 20.90 3.81
C LEU A 103 -26.43 20.41 4.67
N PHE A 104 -26.60 19.29 5.36
CA PHE A 104 -25.53 18.60 6.07
C PHE A 104 -25.01 17.44 5.22
N VAL A 105 -23.72 17.45 4.92
CA VAL A 105 -23.06 16.42 4.12
C VAL A 105 -22.12 15.66 5.04
N LEU A 106 -22.38 14.37 5.23
CA LEU A 106 -21.52 13.44 5.95
C LEU A 106 -20.80 12.57 4.92
N CYS A 107 -19.47 12.67 4.85
CA CYS A 107 -18.67 11.88 3.94
C CYS A 107 -17.34 11.44 4.58
N GLY A 108 -16.79 10.33 4.09
CA GLY A 108 -15.40 9.94 4.30
C GLY A 108 -14.54 10.26 3.08
N ASP A 109 -13.29 10.62 3.29
CA ASP A 109 -12.26 10.75 2.27
C ASP A 109 -11.80 9.38 1.74
N HIS A 110 -11.61 8.43 2.65
CA HIS A 110 -11.30 7.04 2.34
C HIS A 110 -11.87 6.10 3.42
N GLY A 111 -11.85 4.81 3.13
CA GLY A 111 -12.10 3.76 4.11
C GLY A 111 -10.81 3.28 4.79
N MET A 112 -10.79 2.02 5.22
CA MET A 112 -9.64 1.44 5.93
C MET A 112 -9.55 -0.06 5.65
N ASN A 113 -8.34 -0.58 5.47
CA ASN A 113 -8.13 -2.02 5.38
C ASN A 113 -8.22 -2.69 6.75
N ASP A 114 -8.27 -4.02 6.77
CA ASP A 114 -8.44 -4.80 8.01
C ASP A 114 -7.30 -4.61 9.02
N ALA A 115 -6.11 -4.17 8.60
CA ALA A 115 -4.98 -3.88 9.49
C ALA A 115 -5.05 -2.48 10.12
N GLY A 116 -6.03 -1.67 9.74
CA GLY A 116 -6.17 -0.29 10.23
C GLY A 116 -5.33 0.73 9.44
N ASN A 117 -4.96 0.43 8.20
CA ASN A 117 -4.24 1.32 7.31
C ASN A 117 -5.09 1.69 6.09
N HIS A 118 -4.62 2.64 5.27
CA HIS A 118 -5.28 3.06 4.03
C HIS A 118 -4.24 3.35 2.92
N GLY A 119 -4.72 3.75 1.74
CA GLY A 119 -3.88 4.04 0.56
C GLY A 119 -3.76 2.89 -0.44
N GLY A 120 -4.37 1.74 -0.17
CA GLY A 120 -4.55 0.65 -1.11
C GLY A 120 -5.80 0.79 -1.99
N SER A 121 -6.04 -0.25 -2.79
CA SER A 121 -7.14 -0.38 -3.75
C SER A 121 -8.27 -1.28 -3.22
N SER A 122 -8.19 -1.75 -1.97
CA SER A 122 -9.19 -2.68 -1.44
C SER A 122 -10.57 -2.01 -1.35
N VAL A 123 -11.61 -2.84 -1.41
CA VAL A 123 -13.00 -2.36 -1.31
C VAL A 123 -13.22 -1.62 0.01
N GLY A 124 -12.61 -2.10 1.10
CA GLY A 124 -12.64 -1.47 2.42
C GLY A 124 -11.97 -0.10 2.48
N GLU A 125 -10.99 0.18 1.62
CA GLU A 125 -10.29 1.46 1.53
C GLU A 125 -10.96 2.44 0.56
N THR A 126 -11.62 1.93 -0.48
CA THR A 126 -12.17 2.74 -1.59
C THR A 126 -13.67 3.04 -1.46
N SER A 127 -14.36 2.44 -0.48
CA SER A 127 -15.80 2.58 -0.28
C SER A 127 -16.17 3.36 1.01
N PRO A 128 -15.79 4.64 1.15
CA PRO A 128 -16.23 5.46 2.28
C PRO A 128 -17.73 5.78 2.18
N ALA A 129 -18.34 6.11 3.33
CA ALA A 129 -19.73 6.54 3.38
C ALA A 129 -19.92 7.94 2.77
N LEU A 130 -21.09 8.18 2.16
CA LEU A 130 -21.56 9.49 1.70
C LEU A 130 -23.06 9.59 2.00
N LEU A 131 -23.47 10.65 2.69
CA LEU A 131 -24.85 10.92 3.04
C LEU A 131 -25.13 12.42 2.96
N PHE A 132 -26.20 12.78 2.27
CA PHE A 132 -26.76 14.12 2.25
C PHE A 132 -27.98 14.15 3.18
N ILE A 133 -28.03 15.12 4.08
CA ILE A 133 -29.08 15.26 5.10
C ILE A 133 -29.62 16.68 5.07
N SER A 134 -30.95 16.84 4.99
CA SER A 134 -31.60 18.14 5.10
C SER A 134 -33.08 17.95 5.46
N PRO A 135 -33.67 18.82 6.29
CA PRO A 135 -35.13 18.84 6.50
C PRO A 135 -35.94 19.03 5.21
N LYS A 136 -35.30 19.53 4.14
CA LYS A 136 -35.93 19.72 2.83
C LYS A 136 -36.04 18.45 1.98
N PHE A 137 -35.31 17.38 2.32
CA PHE A 137 -35.47 16.10 1.63
C PHE A 137 -36.79 15.48 2.06
N GLN A 138 -37.82 15.64 1.24
CA GLN A 138 -39.15 15.09 1.51
C GLN A 138 -39.06 13.56 1.54
N LEU A 139 -39.53 12.95 2.64
CA LEU A 139 -39.43 11.51 2.92
C LEU A 139 -40.12 10.57 1.89
N GLY A 140 -40.74 11.09 0.83
CA GLY A 140 -41.64 10.31 -0.04
C GLY A 140 -41.01 9.65 -1.27
N GLU A 141 -39.96 10.21 -1.87
CA GLU A 141 -39.43 9.71 -3.17
C GLU A 141 -38.05 9.03 -3.08
N LEU A 142 -37.33 9.19 -1.96
CA LEU A 142 -35.96 8.70 -1.76
C LEU A 142 -35.84 7.64 -0.64
N GLN A 143 -36.96 7.07 -0.17
CA GLN A 143 -36.93 6.03 0.85
C GLN A 143 -36.38 4.72 0.28
N ASN A 144 -35.06 4.55 0.39
CA ASN A 144 -34.47 3.23 0.42
C ASN A 144 -34.62 2.67 1.85
N ASP A 145 -34.78 1.35 1.96
CA ASP A 145 -34.79 0.68 3.25
C ASP A 145 -33.50 0.98 4.04
N SER A 146 -33.64 1.21 5.34
CA SER A 146 -32.53 1.48 6.25
C SER A 146 -32.78 0.84 7.62
N PRO A 147 -31.80 0.13 8.21
CA PRO A 147 -30.49 -0.18 7.62
C PRO A 147 -30.61 -1.15 6.44
N ALA A 148 -29.89 -0.87 5.35
CA ALA A 148 -29.85 -1.78 4.20
C ALA A 148 -28.88 -2.94 4.44
N GLU A 149 -29.23 -4.12 3.94
CA GLU A 149 -28.29 -5.23 3.85
C GLU A 149 -27.32 -5.02 2.68
N ALA A 150 -26.07 -5.45 2.84
CA ALA A 150 -25.08 -5.37 1.79
C ALA A 150 -25.41 -6.37 0.67
N PHE A 151 -25.53 -5.91 -0.58
CA PHE A 151 -25.74 -6.78 -1.74
C PHE A 151 -24.42 -7.22 -2.41
N SER A 152 -23.32 -6.57 -2.06
CA SER A 152 -21.95 -6.89 -2.45
C SER A 152 -20.99 -6.39 -1.36
N ASP A 153 -19.70 -6.70 -1.45
CA ASP A 153 -18.68 -6.29 -0.49
C ASP A 153 -18.76 -4.78 -0.21
N LEU A 154 -19.24 -4.41 0.99
CA LEU A 154 -19.43 -3.03 1.45
C LEU A 154 -20.30 -2.15 0.53
N GLN A 155 -21.17 -2.73 -0.29
CA GLN A 155 -22.14 -2.00 -1.10
C GLN A 155 -23.55 -2.17 -0.54
N TYR A 156 -24.13 -1.05 -0.12
CA TYR A 156 -25.45 -0.99 0.54
C TYR A 156 -26.47 -0.22 -0.30
N TYR A 157 -26.00 0.82 -0.99
CA TYR A 157 -26.79 1.68 -1.86
C TYR A 157 -26.05 1.90 -3.19
N ARG A 158 -26.59 2.74 -4.07
CA ARG A 158 -25.92 3.14 -5.30
C ARG A 158 -24.57 3.80 -4.98
N THR A 159 -23.51 3.33 -5.63
CA THR A 159 -22.20 3.95 -5.58
C THR A 159 -22.10 5.13 -6.55
N VAL A 160 -21.39 6.17 -6.14
CA VAL A 160 -21.05 7.34 -6.94
C VAL A 160 -19.54 7.58 -6.86
N GLU A 161 -19.00 8.29 -7.84
CA GLU A 161 -17.59 8.69 -7.77
C GLU A 161 -17.44 9.82 -6.74
N GLN A 162 -16.35 9.87 -5.97
CA GLN A 162 -16.13 11.00 -5.04
C GLN A 162 -16.11 12.36 -5.77
N THR A 163 -15.69 12.35 -7.05
CA THR A 163 -15.72 13.55 -7.91
C THR A 163 -17.14 14.08 -8.13
N ASP A 164 -18.18 13.24 -8.04
CA ASP A 164 -19.61 13.61 -8.22
C ASP A 164 -20.12 14.54 -7.12
N ILE A 165 -19.46 14.56 -5.95
CA ILE A 165 -19.82 15.45 -4.83
C ILE A 165 -19.70 16.93 -5.25
N THR A 166 -18.66 17.26 -6.02
CA THR A 166 -18.34 18.65 -6.39
C THR A 166 -19.44 19.33 -7.23
N PRO A 167 -19.83 18.80 -8.41
CA PRO A 167 -20.89 19.42 -9.21
C PRO A 167 -22.26 19.34 -8.53
N THR A 168 -22.47 18.33 -7.69
CA THR A 168 -23.70 18.18 -6.90
C THR A 168 -23.85 19.33 -5.90
N LEU A 169 -22.81 19.60 -5.10
CA LEU A 169 -22.81 20.72 -4.17
C LEU A 169 -22.87 22.07 -4.87
N ALA A 170 -22.14 22.23 -5.98
CA ALA A 170 -22.21 23.44 -6.78
C ALA A 170 -23.66 23.73 -7.23
N GLY A 171 -24.36 22.71 -7.72
CA GLY A 171 -25.74 22.85 -8.13
C GLY A 171 -26.73 23.12 -6.99
N LEU A 172 -26.61 22.41 -5.87
CA LEU A 172 -27.48 22.62 -4.71
C LEU A 172 -27.30 24.01 -4.07
N LEU A 173 -26.09 24.57 -4.16
CA LEU A 173 -25.76 25.89 -3.63
C LEU A 173 -25.90 27.03 -4.65
N GLY A 174 -26.21 26.73 -5.92
CA GLY A 174 -26.28 27.72 -6.99
C GLY A 174 -24.93 28.34 -7.36
N LEU A 175 -23.85 27.60 -7.18
CA LEU A 175 -22.48 28.01 -7.51
C LEU A 175 -22.05 27.47 -8.88
N PRO A 176 -21.11 28.14 -9.57
CA PRO A 176 -20.52 27.59 -10.79
C PRO A 176 -19.71 26.33 -10.47
N ILE A 177 -19.78 25.33 -11.37
CA ILE A 177 -19.00 24.10 -11.25
C ILE A 177 -17.51 24.43 -11.51
N PRO A 178 -16.58 23.99 -10.64
CA PRO A 178 -15.15 24.20 -10.86
C PRO A 178 -14.68 23.69 -12.22
N LEU A 179 -13.83 24.47 -12.90
CA LEU A 179 -13.40 24.20 -14.28
C LEU A 179 -12.74 22.83 -14.47
N ASN A 180 -12.01 22.35 -13.45
CA ASN A 180 -11.30 21.07 -13.50
C ASN A 180 -12.12 19.90 -12.92
N SER A 181 -13.41 20.11 -12.62
CA SER A 181 -14.28 19.05 -12.11
C SER A 181 -14.49 17.98 -13.19
N LEU A 182 -14.25 16.72 -12.84
CA LEU A 182 -14.59 15.56 -13.68
C LEU A 182 -15.88 14.87 -13.23
N GLY A 183 -16.48 15.35 -12.14
CA GLY A 183 -17.69 14.76 -11.57
C GLY A 183 -18.93 15.03 -12.39
N VAL A 184 -19.96 14.24 -12.13
CA VAL A 184 -21.30 14.44 -12.63
C VAL A 184 -22.29 14.67 -11.49
N PHE A 185 -23.33 15.45 -11.74
CA PHE A 185 -24.37 15.71 -10.75
C PHE A 185 -25.07 14.39 -10.36
N ILE A 186 -25.22 14.13 -9.05
CA ILE A 186 -25.85 12.92 -8.51
C ILE A 186 -27.35 12.95 -8.84
N PRO A 187 -27.86 12.04 -9.71
CA PRO A 187 -29.23 12.12 -10.24
C PRO A 187 -30.33 12.10 -9.17
N GLU A 188 -30.11 11.39 -8.08
CA GLU A 188 -31.03 11.26 -6.95
C GLU A 188 -31.39 12.62 -6.33
N LEU A 189 -30.47 13.59 -6.40
CA LEU A 189 -30.65 14.93 -5.85
C LEU A 189 -31.33 15.90 -6.84
N LEU A 190 -31.63 15.47 -8.07
CA LEU A 190 -32.43 16.27 -9.01
C LEU A 190 -33.88 16.45 -8.55
N VAL A 191 -34.36 15.60 -7.62
CA VAL A 191 -35.67 15.73 -6.99
C VAL A 191 -35.88 17.08 -6.30
N MET A 192 -34.77 17.78 -5.97
CA MET A 192 -34.83 19.13 -5.42
C MET A 192 -35.45 20.16 -6.38
N TRP A 193 -35.58 19.82 -7.67
CA TRP A 193 -36.24 20.64 -8.68
C TRP A 193 -37.44 19.92 -9.28
N ASN A 194 -38.64 20.26 -8.83
CA ASN A 194 -39.90 19.72 -9.36
C ASN A 194 -40.20 20.14 -10.81
N TYR A 195 -39.53 21.18 -11.31
CA TYR A 195 -39.73 21.71 -12.65
C TYR A 195 -38.66 21.19 -13.62
N GLY A 196 -39.06 20.41 -14.62
CA GLY A 196 -38.18 19.77 -15.60
C GLY A 196 -37.11 20.69 -16.21
N PRO A 197 -37.46 21.91 -16.66
CA PRO A 197 -36.47 22.86 -17.18
C PRO A 197 -35.34 23.23 -16.21
N HIS A 198 -35.60 23.26 -14.90
CA HIS A 198 -34.54 23.50 -13.92
C HIS A 198 -33.58 22.30 -13.82
N ARG A 199 -34.11 21.07 -13.83
CA ARG A 199 -33.27 19.85 -13.87
C ARG A 199 -32.42 19.80 -15.13
N ILE A 200 -33.01 20.10 -16.28
CA ILE A 200 -32.29 20.18 -17.56
C ILE A 200 -31.23 21.27 -17.52
N HIS A 201 -31.55 22.45 -16.99
CA HIS A 201 -30.57 23.53 -16.86
C HIS A 201 -29.37 23.07 -16.02
N MET A 202 -29.60 22.44 -14.87
CA MET A 202 -28.54 21.92 -14.01
C MET A 202 -27.64 20.90 -14.71
N LEU A 203 -28.25 19.90 -15.34
CA LEU A 203 -27.52 18.87 -16.09
C LEU A 203 -26.78 19.45 -17.30
N LEU A 204 -27.36 20.45 -17.96
CA LEU A 204 -26.77 21.10 -19.13
C LEU A 204 -25.55 21.94 -18.73
N GLU A 205 -25.58 22.67 -17.61
CA GLU A 205 -24.43 23.42 -17.11
C GLU A 205 -23.28 22.48 -16.72
N ASN A 206 -23.57 21.36 -16.05
CA ASN A 206 -22.57 20.33 -15.79
C ASN A 206 -22.01 19.74 -17.09
N ALA A 207 -22.88 19.44 -18.06
CA ALA A 207 -22.47 18.89 -19.35
C ALA A 207 -21.57 19.85 -20.13
N LYS A 208 -21.87 21.15 -20.14
CA LYS A 208 -21.03 22.18 -20.79
C LYS A 208 -19.66 22.28 -20.15
N GLN A 209 -19.56 22.29 -18.81
CA GLN A 209 -18.27 22.35 -18.12
C GLN A 209 -17.43 21.11 -18.44
N LEU A 210 -18.02 19.91 -18.36
CA LEU A 210 -17.31 18.68 -18.64
C LEU A 210 -16.93 18.56 -20.13
N LEU A 211 -17.78 19.03 -21.04
CA LEU A 211 -17.48 19.12 -22.47
C LEU A 211 -16.26 20.00 -22.75
N ASN A 212 -16.13 21.15 -22.08
CA ASN A 212 -14.96 22.01 -22.23
C ASN A 212 -13.69 21.28 -21.80
N THR A 213 -13.75 20.57 -20.67
CA THR A 213 -12.65 19.76 -20.15
C THR A 213 -12.24 18.64 -21.13
N VAL A 214 -13.23 17.98 -21.75
CA VAL A 214 -12.99 16.98 -22.81
C VAL A 214 -12.34 17.62 -24.04
N LYS A 215 -12.83 18.77 -24.51
CA LYS A 215 -12.26 19.47 -25.68
C LYS A 215 -10.81 19.89 -25.45
N GLU A 216 -10.48 20.37 -24.26
CA GLU A 216 -9.10 20.75 -23.90
C GLU A 216 -8.18 19.53 -23.83
N SER A 217 -8.68 18.40 -23.34
CA SER A 217 -7.91 17.15 -23.23
C SER A 217 -7.76 16.42 -24.57
N PHE A 218 -8.69 16.62 -25.50
CA PHE A 218 -8.71 15.98 -26.82
C PHE A 218 -8.82 17.02 -27.95
N PRO A 219 -7.79 17.87 -28.17
CA PRO A 219 -7.86 18.99 -29.11
C PRO A 219 -8.00 18.56 -30.58
N SER A 220 -7.68 17.30 -30.91
CA SER A 220 -7.85 16.73 -32.25
C SER A 220 -9.30 16.34 -32.58
N SER A 221 -10.18 16.28 -31.58
CA SER A 221 -11.56 15.79 -31.74
C SER A 221 -12.54 16.95 -31.89
N SER A 222 -13.27 16.99 -33.02
CA SER A 222 -14.25 18.05 -33.30
C SER A 222 -15.63 17.72 -32.72
N PHE A 223 -16.27 18.69 -32.07
CA PHE A 223 -17.63 18.58 -31.52
C PHE A 223 -18.66 19.37 -32.34
N GLU A 224 -18.46 19.45 -33.66
CA GLU A 224 -19.41 20.05 -34.58
C GLU A 224 -20.57 19.10 -34.92
N PHE A 225 -21.81 19.57 -34.76
CA PHE A 225 -23.02 18.75 -34.97
C PHE A 225 -23.19 18.22 -36.40
N SER A 226 -22.55 18.84 -37.39
CA SER A 226 -22.53 18.40 -38.80
C SER A 226 -21.98 16.97 -38.96
N LEU A 227 -21.14 16.52 -38.02
CA LEU A 227 -20.52 15.18 -38.02
C LEU A 227 -21.45 14.08 -37.49
N PHE A 228 -22.65 14.41 -36.98
CA PHE A 228 -23.52 13.43 -36.33
C PHE A 228 -23.88 12.21 -37.19
N PRO A 229 -24.33 12.36 -38.46
CA PRO A 229 -24.75 11.20 -39.25
C PRO A 229 -23.60 10.29 -39.66
N THR A 230 -22.39 10.85 -39.84
CA THR A 230 -21.21 10.11 -40.28
C THR A 230 -20.52 9.40 -39.13
N LEU A 231 -20.33 10.08 -38.00
CA LEU A 231 -19.62 9.55 -36.83
C LEU A 231 -20.45 8.47 -36.11
N CYS A 232 -21.74 8.74 -35.87
CA CYS A 232 -22.57 7.92 -34.98
C CYS A 232 -23.26 6.73 -35.65
N SER A 233 -23.04 6.54 -36.95
CA SER A 233 -23.56 5.39 -37.71
C SER A 233 -22.58 4.21 -37.74
N SER A 234 -21.36 4.38 -37.22
CA SER A 234 -20.37 3.29 -37.14
C SER A 234 -20.81 2.23 -36.11
N LYS A 235 -20.56 0.95 -36.43
CA LYS A 235 -20.81 -0.17 -35.51
C LYS A 235 -19.80 -0.28 -34.37
N SER A 236 -18.63 0.34 -34.52
CA SER A 236 -17.56 0.36 -33.52
C SER A 236 -17.11 1.80 -33.34
N LEU A 237 -17.36 2.34 -32.15
CA LEU A 237 -16.99 3.70 -31.76
C LEU A 237 -15.84 3.61 -30.75
N THR A 238 -14.89 4.52 -30.86
CA THR A 238 -13.90 4.78 -29.80
C THR A 238 -14.56 5.50 -28.62
N ASP A 239 -13.95 5.47 -27.44
CA ASP A 239 -14.50 6.12 -26.23
C ASP A 239 -14.80 7.61 -26.44
N ILE A 240 -13.95 8.33 -27.20
CA ILE A 240 -14.18 9.73 -27.54
C ILE A 240 -15.34 9.92 -28.52
N GLU A 241 -15.50 9.02 -29.49
CA GLU A 241 -16.62 9.04 -30.43
C GLU A 241 -17.95 8.73 -29.73
N GLU A 242 -17.95 7.85 -28.73
CA GLU A 242 -19.12 7.61 -27.89
C GLU A 242 -19.57 8.86 -27.12
N VAL A 243 -18.62 9.66 -26.64
CA VAL A 243 -18.87 10.95 -25.97
C VAL A 243 -19.37 11.98 -26.97
N GLN A 244 -18.76 12.10 -28.15
CA GLN A 244 -19.22 12.98 -29.22
C GLN A 244 -20.66 12.65 -29.63
N CYS A 245 -20.97 11.38 -29.82
CA CYS A 245 -22.31 10.93 -30.20
C CYS A 245 -23.36 11.21 -29.12
N ALA A 246 -23.02 10.99 -27.85
CA ALA A 246 -23.91 11.35 -26.74
C ALA A 246 -24.17 12.86 -26.69
N TRP A 247 -23.14 13.69 -26.92
CA TRP A 247 -23.30 15.14 -26.99
C TRP A 247 -24.17 15.59 -28.17
N PHE A 248 -23.97 14.99 -29.35
CA PHE A 248 -24.77 15.30 -30.52
C PHE A 248 -26.23 14.89 -30.34
N GLN A 249 -26.51 13.79 -29.65
CA GLN A 249 -27.87 13.41 -29.30
C GLN A 249 -28.54 14.46 -28.39
N VAL A 250 -27.82 15.02 -27.42
CA VAL A 250 -28.31 16.16 -26.61
C VAL A 250 -28.64 17.35 -27.51
N LEU A 251 -27.75 17.75 -28.42
CA LEU A 251 -27.99 18.85 -29.35
C LEU A 251 -29.20 18.61 -30.27
N LYS A 252 -29.40 17.37 -30.74
CA LYS A 252 -30.54 16.98 -31.56
C LYS A 252 -31.86 17.19 -30.80
N LEU A 253 -31.94 16.72 -29.56
CA LEU A 253 -33.14 16.85 -28.73
C LEU A 253 -33.43 18.31 -28.36
N LEU A 254 -32.39 19.08 -28.01
CA LEU A 254 -32.53 20.51 -27.72
C LEU A 254 -32.98 21.32 -28.94
N ARG A 255 -32.49 21.01 -30.15
CA ARG A 255 -32.92 21.69 -31.39
C ARG A 255 -34.31 21.25 -31.85
N GLY A 256 -34.64 19.98 -31.70
CA GLY A 256 -35.94 19.41 -32.08
C GLY A 256 -37.10 19.88 -31.20
N SER A 257 -36.82 20.31 -29.97
CA SER A 257 -37.85 20.72 -29.00
C SER A 257 -38.39 22.14 -29.19
N GLY A 258 -37.84 22.96 -30.10
CA GLY A 258 -38.37 24.30 -30.42
C GLY A 258 -38.53 25.25 -29.22
N ALA A 259 -39.18 26.41 -29.43
CA ALA A 259 -39.45 27.41 -28.37
C ALA A 259 -40.61 27.04 -27.43
N ASN A 260 -41.36 25.98 -27.74
CA ASN A 260 -42.44 25.43 -26.91
C ASN A 260 -42.01 24.07 -26.39
N TYR A 261 -41.41 24.05 -25.20
CA TYR A 261 -41.15 22.80 -24.51
C TYR A 261 -42.49 22.15 -24.11
N ASP A 262 -42.92 21.14 -24.86
CA ASP A 262 -43.98 20.26 -24.40
C ASP A 262 -43.44 19.43 -23.22
N ASN A 263 -44.20 19.36 -22.12
CA ASN A 263 -43.80 18.68 -20.87
C ASN A 263 -43.34 17.22 -21.05
N GLY A 264 -43.65 16.58 -22.18
CA GLY A 264 -43.28 15.21 -22.49
C GLY A 264 -41.83 14.99 -22.95
N SER A 265 -41.10 16.02 -23.41
CA SER A 265 -39.73 15.83 -23.94
C SER A 265 -38.63 15.94 -22.87
N TYR A 266 -38.94 16.46 -21.68
CA TYR A 266 -37.94 16.67 -20.63
C TYR A 266 -37.22 15.39 -20.16
N PRO A 267 -37.91 14.25 -19.92
CA PRO A 267 -37.24 13.03 -19.47
C PRO A 267 -36.24 12.48 -20.50
N GLU A 268 -36.52 12.65 -21.80
CA GLU A 268 -35.60 12.24 -22.87
C GLU A 268 -34.34 13.10 -22.89
N ILE A 269 -34.48 14.42 -22.71
CA ILE A 269 -33.34 15.35 -22.63
C ILE A 269 -32.51 15.08 -21.38
N GLU A 270 -33.14 14.88 -20.23
CA GLU A 270 -32.46 14.53 -18.98
C GLU A 270 -31.67 13.23 -19.12
N SER A 271 -32.27 12.20 -19.72
CA SER A 271 -31.61 10.92 -19.98
C SER A 271 -30.41 11.05 -20.93
N ALA A 272 -30.54 11.85 -22.00
CA ALA A 272 -29.45 12.11 -22.93
C ALA A 272 -28.29 12.88 -22.28
N LEU A 273 -28.60 13.87 -21.42
CA LEU A 273 -27.58 14.61 -20.66
C LEU A 273 -26.86 13.71 -19.67
N GLN A 274 -27.59 12.88 -18.90
CA GLN A 274 -26.98 11.91 -17.98
C GLN A 274 -26.10 10.90 -18.70
N LEU A 275 -26.52 10.42 -19.88
CA LEU A 275 -25.72 9.53 -20.71
C LEU A 275 -24.41 10.20 -21.17
N PHE A 276 -24.50 11.44 -21.67
CA PHE A 276 -23.31 12.22 -22.02
C PHE A 276 -22.37 12.41 -20.84
N LEU A 277 -22.91 12.88 -19.70
CA LEU A 277 -22.14 13.12 -18.47
C LEU A 277 -21.40 11.86 -18.01
N ARG A 278 -22.09 10.71 -17.93
CA ARG A 278 -21.47 9.44 -17.52
C ARG A 278 -20.40 8.95 -18.50
N ARG A 279 -20.60 9.08 -19.81
CA ARG A 279 -19.59 8.72 -20.81
C ARG A 279 -18.37 9.64 -20.75
N ALA A 280 -18.61 10.95 -20.65
CA ALA A 280 -17.54 11.93 -20.55
C ALA A 280 -16.72 11.74 -19.26
N GLN A 281 -17.38 11.50 -18.13
CA GLN A 281 -16.70 11.18 -16.87
C GLN A 281 -15.81 9.94 -17.01
N ARG A 282 -16.32 8.84 -17.57
CA ARG A 282 -15.54 7.60 -17.76
C ARG A 282 -14.32 7.82 -18.67
N LEU A 283 -14.50 8.56 -19.77
CA LEU A 283 -13.40 8.91 -20.67
C LEU A 283 -12.34 9.74 -19.93
N MET A 284 -12.76 10.73 -19.15
CA MET A 284 -11.82 11.61 -18.44
C MET A 284 -11.13 10.93 -17.27
N SER A 285 -11.84 10.06 -16.54
CA SER A 285 -11.26 9.28 -15.45
C SER A 285 -10.25 8.25 -15.95
N SER A 286 -10.48 7.65 -17.13
CA SER A 286 -9.50 6.76 -17.77
C SER A 286 -8.32 7.55 -18.37
N ALA A 287 -8.57 8.72 -18.95
CA ALA A 287 -7.54 9.59 -19.52
C ALA A 287 -6.59 10.20 -18.48
N ALA A 288 -6.97 10.28 -17.20
CA ALA A 288 -6.06 10.67 -16.11
C ALA A 288 -4.83 9.72 -15.99
N SER A 289 -4.90 8.53 -16.59
CA SER A 289 -3.79 7.58 -16.72
C SER A 289 -3.02 7.70 -18.05
N ASN A 290 -3.10 8.84 -18.75
CA ASN A 290 -2.39 9.07 -20.00
C ASN A 290 -0.88 9.28 -19.77
N TYR A 291 -0.18 8.19 -19.52
CA TYR A 291 1.27 8.15 -19.40
C TYR A 291 1.92 8.54 -20.72
N SER A 292 3.03 9.27 -20.66
CA SER A 292 3.85 9.51 -21.84
C SER A 292 4.41 8.18 -22.35
N LEU A 293 3.84 7.65 -23.43
CA LEU A 293 4.29 6.41 -24.05
C LEU A 293 5.78 6.45 -24.39
N ILE A 294 6.32 7.61 -24.75
CA ILE A 294 7.75 7.80 -25.03
C ILE A 294 8.60 7.45 -23.80
N HIS A 295 8.26 7.98 -22.63
CA HIS A 295 8.97 7.69 -21.39
C HIS A 295 8.83 6.21 -21.00
N LEU A 296 7.64 5.64 -21.21
CA LEU A 296 7.38 4.23 -20.97
C LEU A 296 8.26 3.33 -21.86
N TRP A 297 8.35 3.65 -23.16
CA TRP A 297 9.22 2.94 -24.11
C TRP A 297 10.70 3.07 -23.80
N ILE A 298 11.15 4.24 -23.35
CA ILE A 298 12.53 4.44 -22.88
C ILE A 298 12.80 3.55 -21.66
N GLY A 299 11.93 3.58 -20.65
CA GLY A 299 12.05 2.74 -19.46
C GLY A 299 12.06 1.25 -19.80
N LEU A 300 11.17 0.82 -20.69
CA LEU A 300 11.11 -0.57 -21.16
C LEU A 300 12.38 -0.97 -21.92
N SER A 301 12.93 -0.07 -22.74
CA SER A 301 14.18 -0.32 -23.48
C SER A 301 15.36 -0.51 -22.54
N ILE A 302 15.48 0.33 -21.51
CA ILE A 302 16.51 0.22 -20.47
C ILE A 302 16.36 -1.10 -19.70
N ALA A 303 15.13 -1.46 -19.31
CA ALA A 303 14.86 -2.72 -18.61
C ALA A 303 15.20 -3.94 -19.48
N CYS A 304 14.80 -3.94 -20.75
CA CYS A 304 15.14 -4.98 -21.72
C CYS A 304 16.66 -5.11 -21.91
N PHE A 305 17.39 -3.99 -21.99
CA PHE A 305 18.84 -4.00 -22.07
C PHE A 305 19.49 -4.58 -20.81
N ALA A 306 19.00 -4.23 -19.63
CA ALA A 306 19.46 -4.81 -18.37
C ALA A 306 19.24 -6.33 -18.31
N VAL A 307 18.07 -6.81 -18.76
CA VAL A 307 17.79 -8.25 -18.86
C VAL A 307 18.73 -8.94 -19.85
N LEU A 308 19.00 -8.34 -21.01
CA LEU A 308 19.94 -8.87 -22.00
C LEU A 308 21.35 -9.03 -21.42
N LEU A 309 21.82 -8.03 -20.66
CA LEU A 309 23.10 -8.12 -19.95
C LEU A 309 23.11 -9.23 -18.91
N ALA A 310 22.00 -9.41 -18.18
CA ALA A 310 21.84 -10.48 -17.19
C ALA A 310 21.77 -11.88 -17.81
N LEU A 311 21.35 -12.01 -19.07
CA LEU A 311 21.32 -13.30 -19.78
C LEU A 311 22.72 -13.84 -20.10
N LEU A 312 23.75 -12.98 -20.22
CA LEU A 312 25.13 -13.40 -20.48
C LEU A 312 25.70 -14.34 -19.40
N PRO A 313 25.67 -13.99 -18.10
CA PRO A 313 26.07 -14.91 -17.04
C PRO A 313 25.11 -16.10 -16.88
N VAL A 314 23.80 -15.90 -17.10
CA VAL A 314 22.78 -16.97 -16.97
C VAL A 314 22.92 -18.03 -18.07
N LYS A 315 23.35 -17.67 -19.28
CA LYS A 315 23.57 -18.60 -20.40
C LYS A 315 24.48 -19.76 -20.01
N ARG A 316 25.55 -19.49 -19.25
CA ARG A 316 26.49 -20.52 -18.78
C ARG A 316 25.81 -21.52 -17.84
N LEU A 317 24.91 -21.03 -16.98
CA LEU A 317 24.13 -21.87 -16.06
C LEU A 317 23.08 -22.70 -16.80
N LEU A 318 22.36 -22.10 -17.76
CA LEU A 318 21.35 -22.77 -18.59
C LEU A 318 21.94 -23.91 -19.42
N LEU A 319 23.15 -23.73 -19.97
CA LEU A 319 23.80 -24.73 -20.81
C LEU A 319 24.42 -25.88 -20.01
N ASN A 320 24.93 -25.61 -18.80
CA ASN A 320 25.68 -26.60 -18.03
C ASN A 320 24.80 -27.44 -17.09
N CYS A 321 23.65 -26.94 -16.65
CA CYS A 321 22.77 -27.64 -15.71
C CYS A 321 21.34 -27.72 -16.24
N LYS A 322 21.04 -28.74 -17.05
CA LYS A 322 19.73 -28.91 -17.73
C LYS A 322 18.52 -28.71 -16.81
N LEU A 323 18.50 -29.30 -15.61
CA LEU A 323 17.36 -29.22 -14.69
C LEU A 323 17.28 -27.90 -13.91
N ALA A 324 18.40 -27.38 -13.41
CA ALA A 324 18.42 -26.07 -12.74
C ALA A 324 18.06 -24.95 -13.73
N GLY A 325 18.50 -25.06 -14.98
CA GLY A 325 18.13 -24.15 -16.04
C GLY A 325 16.65 -24.22 -16.40
N VAL A 326 16.06 -25.42 -16.49
CA VAL A 326 14.61 -25.59 -16.69
C VAL A 326 13.81 -24.98 -15.54
N PHE A 327 14.22 -25.21 -14.29
CA PHE A 327 13.54 -24.62 -13.13
C PHE A 327 13.64 -23.08 -13.11
N LEU A 328 14.81 -22.53 -13.44
CA LEU A 328 15.00 -21.08 -13.55
C LEU A 328 14.10 -20.47 -14.63
N VAL A 329 14.04 -21.09 -15.82
CA VAL A 329 13.17 -20.64 -16.91
C VAL A 329 11.70 -20.72 -16.52
N PHE A 330 11.28 -21.83 -15.89
CA PHE A 330 9.90 -21.97 -15.39
C PHE A 330 9.56 -20.90 -14.35
N SER A 331 10.47 -20.62 -13.40
CA SER A 331 10.28 -19.60 -12.37
C SER A 331 10.15 -18.20 -12.98
N ILE A 332 10.99 -17.88 -13.97
CA ILE A 332 10.90 -16.59 -14.69
C ILE A 332 9.57 -16.46 -15.43
N LEU A 333 9.16 -17.48 -16.20
CA LEU A 333 7.92 -17.42 -16.97
C LEU A 333 6.68 -17.34 -16.07
N SER A 334 6.65 -18.12 -14.99
CA SER A 334 5.53 -18.11 -14.05
C SER A 334 5.46 -16.83 -13.24
N TYR A 335 6.60 -16.27 -12.80
CA TYR A 335 6.66 -14.96 -12.14
C TYR A 335 6.23 -13.83 -13.09
N SER A 336 6.71 -13.83 -14.33
CA SER A 336 6.28 -12.86 -15.34
C SER A 336 4.78 -12.95 -15.62
N GLY A 337 4.21 -14.16 -15.66
CA GLY A 337 2.77 -14.38 -15.79
C GLY A 337 1.97 -13.78 -14.63
N MET A 338 2.50 -13.86 -13.41
CA MET A 338 1.89 -13.28 -12.21
C MET A 338 1.86 -11.75 -12.26
N MET A 339 2.87 -11.11 -12.86
CA MET A 339 2.98 -9.65 -12.92
C MET A 339 1.96 -8.97 -13.86
N PHE A 340 1.13 -9.73 -14.59
CA PHE A 340 0.12 -9.18 -15.50
C PHE A 340 -1.14 -8.61 -14.84
N ALA A 341 -1.44 -9.01 -13.60
CA ALA A 341 -2.62 -8.54 -12.87
C ALA A 341 -2.22 -7.94 -11.53
N SER A 342 -2.76 -6.75 -11.21
CA SER A 342 -2.47 -6.06 -9.95
C SER A 342 -2.80 -6.92 -8.72
N SER A 343 -3.91 -7.64 -8.75
CA SER A 343 -4.31 -8.57 -7.67
C SER A 343 -3.33 -9.72 -7.44
N TYR A 344 -2.56 -10.11 -8.47
CA TYR A 344 -1.51 -11.12 -8.35
C TYR A 344 -0.20 -10.51 -7.84
N VAL A 345 0.11 -9.28 -8.24
CA VAL A 345 1.25 -8.52 -7.70
C VAL A 345 1.07 -8.26 -6.20
N GLU A 346 -0.16 -7.92 -5.78
CA GLU A 346 -0.51 -7.76 -4.36
C GLU A 346 -0.31 -9.03 -3.54
N GLU A 347 -0.29 -10.20 -4.18
CA GLU A 347 -0.13 -11.52 -3.57
C GLU A 347 1.20 -12.22 -3.93
N GLU A 348 2.21 -11.45 -4.36
CA GLU A 348 3.51 -11.95 -4.83
C GLU A 348 4.19 -12.93 -3.85
N GLN A 349 4.08 -12.68 -2.54
CA GLN A 349 4.63 -13.57 -1.51
C GLN A 349 4.19 -15.03 -1.64
N GLN A 350 2.93 -15.27 -2.06
CA GLN A 350 2.40 -16.63 -2.17
C GLN A 350 3.14 -17.40 -3.26
N PHE A 351 3.47 -16.74 -4.37
CA PHE A 351 4.24 -17.36 -5.44
C PHE A 351 5.62 -17.81 -4.96
N TRP A 352 6.34 -16.95 -4.23
CA TRP A 352 7.65 -17.29 -3.70
C TRP A 352 7.59 -18.44 -2.70
N TYR A 353 6.55 -18.51 -1.85
CA TYR A 353 6.34 -19.66 -0.97
C TYR A 353 6.18 -20.97 -1.75
N TRP A 354 5.36 -20.99 -2.80
CA TRP A 354 5.14 -22.20 -3.60
C TRP A 354 6.37 -22.61 -4.40
N ILE A 355 7.03 -21.67 -5.08
CA ILE A 355 8.21 -21.95 -5.91
C ILE A 355 9.38 -22.42 -5.04
N LEU A 356 9.64 -21.77 -3.91
CA LEU A 356 10.69 -22.19 -2.98
C LEU A 356 10.44 -23.59 -2.46
N VAL A 357 9.23 -23.90 -2.00
CA VAL A 357 8.90 -25.24 -1.50
C VAL A 357 8.99 -26.29 -2.59
N GLY A 358 8.48 -26.00 -3.78
CA GLY A 358 8.61 -26.90 -4.94
C GLY A 358 10.06 -27.23 -5.24
N TRP A 359 10.95 -26.23 -5.18
CA TRP A 359 12.38 -26.41 -5.40
C TRP A 359 13.04 -27.25 -4.32
N VAL A 360 12.81 -26.94 -3.04
CA VAL A 360 13.45 -27.67 -1.95
C VAL A 360 12.91 -29.09 -1.84
N PHE A 361 11.61 -29.31 -2.11
CA PHE A 361 11.04 -30.65 -2.24
C PHE A 361 11.70 -31.44 -3.37
N TYR A 362 11.86 -30.83 -4.54
CA TYR A 362 12.55 -31.44 -5.67
C TYR A 362 14.00 -31.82 -5.32
N LEU A 363 14.75 -30.91 -4.69
CA LEU A 363 16.11 -31.18 -4.22
C LEU A 363 16.13 -32.34 -3.22
N HIS A 364 15.18 -32.40 -2.30
CA HIS A 364 15.04 -33.48 -1.33
C HIS A 364 14.75 -34.84 -1.99
N VAL A 365 13.89 -34.89 -3.01
CA VAL A 365 13.57 -36.11 -3.78
C VAL A 365 14.73 -36.54 -4.68
N ARG A 366 15.59 -35.62 -5.12
CA ARG A 366 16.79 -35.93 -5.92
C ARG A 366 17.98 -36.38 -5.07
N TYR A 367 18.07 -35.91 -3.83
CA TYR A 367 19.15 -36.26 -2.91
C TYR A 367 19.22 -37.74 -2.41
N PRO A 368 18.24 -38.66 -2.59
CA PRO A 368 18.36 -40.03 -2.09
C PRO A 368 19.16 -41.00 -2.98
N THR A 369 19.73 -40.60 -4.12
CA THR A 369 20.28 -41.58 -5.09
C THR A 369 21.80 -41.72 -5.13
N HIS A 370 22.58 -40.94 -4.37
CA HIS A 370 24.06 -41.04 -4.40
C HIS A 370 24.73 -41.57 -3.14
N SER A 371 23.98 -41.82 -2.05
CA SER A 371 24.53 -42.36 -0.80
C SER A 371 24.12 -43.82 -0.52
N HIS A 372 23.85 -44.61 -1.57
CA HIS A 372 23.76 -46.07 -1.51
C HIS A 372 24.88 -46.72 -2.35
N GLY A 373 26.04 -46.07 -2.43
CA GLY A 373 27.27 -46.68 -2.96
C GLY A 373 28.01 -47.41 -1.83
N ASN A 374 28.34 -48.68 -2.08
CA ASN A 374 29.01 -49.67 -1.22
C ASN A 374 29.79 -49.14 0.00
N PRO A 375 29.67 -49.79 1.18
CA PRO A 375 30.53 -49.50 2.31
C PRO A 375 31.98 -49.82 1.90
N ILE A 376 32.79 -48.78 1.71
CA ILE A 376 34.24 -48.94 1.58
C ILE A 376 34.72 -49.44 2.95
N GLN A 377 34.99 -50.73 3.05
CA GLN A 377 35.74 -51.33 4.14
C GLN A 377 37.11 -50.61 4.21
N GLY A 378 37.34 -49.81 5.26
CA GLY A 378 38.68 -49.32 5.57
C GLY A 378 38.83 -47.90 6.11
N ALA A 379 37.79 -47.06 6.17
CA ALA A 379 37.92 -45.73 6.76
C ALA A 379 37.35 -45.71 8.19
N ASN A 380 38.24 -45.56 9.18
CA ASN A 380 37.86 -45.29 10.56
C ASN A 380 36.89 -44.10 10.64
N PRO A 381 35.80 -44.18 11.41
CA PRO A 381 34.78 -43.15 11.44
C PRO A 381 35.29 -41.95 12.25
N VAL A 382 35.89 -40.97 11.59
CA VAL A 382 36.17 -39.66 12.20
C VAL A 382 34.94 -38.77 12.02
N GLY A 383 34.11 -38.73 13.07
CA GLY A 383 33.27 -37.58 13.43
C GLY A 383 31.84 -37.56 12.88
N GLY A 384 30.92 -36.99 13.68
CA GLY A 384 29.45 -36.96 13.57
C GLY A 384 28.78 -36.51 12.26
N HIS A 385 29.54 -36.28 11.18
CA HIS A 385 29.03 -35.86 9.88
C HIS A 385 28.14 -36.94 9.22
N TRP A 386 28.48 -38.22 9.34
CA TRP A 386 27.72 -39.32 8.71
C TRP A 386 26.35 -39.56 9.39
N LEU A 387 26.27 -39.31 10.69
CA LEU A 387 25.04 -39.42 11.49
C LEU A 387 24.06 -38.29 11.14
N LEU A 388 24.55 -37.05 10.99
CA LEU A 388 23.75 -35.91 10.53
C LEU A 388 23.22 -36.15 9.11
N VAL A 389 24.05 -36.59 8.17
CA VAL A 389 23.64 -36.89 6.78
C VAL A 389 22.58 -38.00 6.72
N SER A 390 22.73 -39.04 7.55
CA SER A 390 21.74 -40.13 7.68
C SER A 390 20.41 -39.67 8.31
N LEU A 391 20.43 -38.69 9.22
CA LEU A 391 19.23 -38.13 9.84
C LEU A 391 18.50 -37.17 8.88
N PHE A 392 19.23 -36.31 8.18
CA PHE A 392 18.66 -35.39 7.18
C PHE A 392 18.01 -36.12 6.00
N SER A 393 18.54 -37.28 5.58
CA SER A 393 17.92 -38.07 4.51
C SER A 393 16.61 -38.76 4.93
N ARG A 394 16.48 -39.15 6.21
CA ARG A 394 15.27 -39.81 6.75
C ARG A 394 14.18 -38.85 7.24
N PHE A 395 14.55 -37.67 7.71
CA PHE A 395 13.62 -36.68 8.27
C PHE A 395 13.49 -35.39 7.45
N GLY A 396 14.13 -35.31 6.27
CA GLY A 396 14.12 -34.09 5.47
C GLY A 396 12.72 -33.67 4.98
N ALA A 397 11.85 -34.60 4.56
CA ALA A 397 10.49 -34.24 4.11
C ALA A 397 9.59 -33.74 5.26
N PRO A 398 9.53 -34.39 6.44
CA PRO A 398 8.83 -33.83 7.60
C PRO A 398 9.38 -32.47 8.05
N VAL A 399 10.71 -32.31 8.10
CA VAL A 399 11.34 -31.03 8.46
C VAL A 399 10.99 -29.95 7.43
N LEU A 400 10.98 -30.28 6.15
CA LEU A 400 10.56 -29.38 5.06
C LEU A 400 9.10 -28.93 5.25
N ALA A 401 8.20 -29.88 5.51
CA ALA A 401 6.78 -29.61 5.69
C ALA A 401 6.52 -28.70 6.90
N VAL A 402 7.21 -28.97 8.03
CA VAL A 402 7.14 -28.11 9.23
C VAL A 402 7.72 -26.73 8.95
N SER A 403 8.90 -26.66 8.31
CA SER A 403 9.56 -25.39 7.96
C SER A 403 8.70 -24.55 7.02
N TYR A 404 8.01 -25.18 6.06
CA TYR A 404 7.06 -24.49 5.19
C TYR A 404 5.87 -23.93 5.97
N ARG A 405 5.27 -24.74 6.86
CA ARG A 405 4.14 -24.28 7.70
C ARG A 405 4.54 -23.07 8.55
N VAL A 406 5.75 -23.11 9.12
CA VAL A 406 6.32 -22.00 9.88
C VAL A 406 6.58 -20.80 8.97
N LEU A 407 7.21 -20.98 7.80
CA LEU A 407 7.53 -19.89 6.88
C LEU A 407 6.28 -19.18 6.35
N ARG A 408 5.25 -19.93 5.96
CA ARG A 408 3.96 -19.38 5.50
C ARG A 408 3.24 -18.60 6.59
N ARG A 409 3.41 -19.01 7.84
CA ARG A 409 2.84 -18.31 9.00
C ARG A 409 3.82 -17.30 9.60
N TRP A 410 5.02 -17.13 9.06
CA TRP A 410 6.05 -16.30 9.67
C TRP A 410 5.64 -14.83 9.68
N ASN A 411 5.19 -14.32 8.53
CA ASN A 411 4.69 -12.97 8.36
C ASN A 411 3.65 -12.99 7.24
N GLN A 412 2.38 -12.68 7.55
CA GLN A 412 1.36 -12.60 6.51
C GLN A 412 1.36 -11.20 5.91
N THR A 413 1.91 -11.11 4.70
CA THR A 413 1.88 -9.93 3.85
C THR A 413 0.83 -10.10 2.74
N GLY A 414 0.48 -9.02 2.05
CA GLY A 414 -0.54 -9.01 1.00
C GLY A 414 -1.83 -8.28 1.38
N GLN A 415 -2.61 -7.87 0.40
CA GLN A 415 -3.87 -7.16 0.61
C GLN A 415 -4.93 -8.09 1.24
N LYS A 416 -4.99 -9.35 0.79
CA LYS A 416 -6.09 -10.26 1.13
C LYS A 416 -5.94 -10.94 2.49
N PHE A 417 -4.71 -11.18 2.93
CA PHE A 417 -4.42 -11.98 4.13
C PHE A 417 -3.63 -11.23 5.22
N ALA A 418 -3.35 -9.92 5.05
CA ALA A 418 -2.59 -9.14 6.03
C ALA A 418 -3.17 -9.10 7.46
N ALA A 419 -4.46 -9.41 7.62
CA ALA A 419 -5.15 -9.42 8.90
C ALA A 419 -5.28 -10.82 9.54
N GLU A 420 -4.84 -11.87 8.85
CA GLU A 420 -4.79 -13.20 9.48
C GLU A 420 -3.69 -13.26 10.56
N PRO A 421 -3.86 -14.10 11.59
CA PRO A 421 -2.81 -14.34 12.57
C PRO A 421 -1.52 -14.87 11.92
N ASP A 422 -0.39 -14.27 12.29
CA ASP A 422 0.95 -14.69 11.92
C ASP A 422 1.89 -14.78 13.15
N ILE A 423 3.01 -15.49 13.01
CA ILE A 423 3.95 -15.75 14.10
C ILE A 423 4.66 -14.45 14.51
N ALA A 424 5.02 -13.59 13.54
CA ALA A 424 5.72 -12.34 13.80
C ALA A 424 4.92 -11.38 14.70
N ARG A 425 3.64 -11.16 14.41
CA ARG A 425 2.77 -10.19 15.07
C ARG A 425 1.97 -10.79 16.22
N SER A 426 1.60 -12.07 16.18
CA SER A 426 0.79 -12.68 17.26
C SER A 426 1.62 -13.45 18.29
N PHE A 427 2.52 -14.33 17.85
CA PHE A 427 3.29 -15.18 18.77
C PHE A 427 4.47 -14.41 19.38
N PHE A 428 5.29 -13.73 18.57
CA PHE A 428 6.47 -13.04 19.10
C PHE A 428 6.16 -11.76 19.86
N SER A 429 5.04 -11.09 19.60
CA SER A 429 4.58 -9.97 20.41
C SER A 429 4.26 -10.37 21.85
N SER A 430 3.77 -11.60 22.06
CA SER A 430 3.51 -12.20 23.37
C SER A 430 4.73 -12.93 23.96
N HIS A 431 5.72 -13.32 23.14
CA HIS A 431 6.90 -14.08 23.54
C HIS A 431 8.21 -13.34 23.23
N GLN A 432 8.35 -12.14 23.79
CA GLN A 432 9.42 -11.19 23.45
C GLN A 432 10.82 -11.70 23.81
N HIS A 433 10.97 -12.48 24.89
CA HIS A 433 12.24 -13.13 25.22
C HIS A 433 12.69 -14.10 24.13
N ALA A 434 11.77 -14.88 23.56
CA ALA A 434 12.07 -15.82 22.49
C ALA A 434 12.48 -15.05 21.21
N LEU A 435 11.75 -13.99 20.87
CA LEU A 435 12.07 -13.11 19.75
C LEU A 435 13.50 -12.55 19.87
N TRP A 436 13.82 -11.91 20.99
CA TRP A 436 15.14 -11.28 21.17
C TRP A 436 16.28 -12.28 21.32
N THR A 437 16.00 -13.48 21.85
CA THR A 437 16.98 -14.58 21.83
C THR A 437 17.31 -14.97 20.40
N LEU A 438 16.32 -15.14 19.52
CA LEU A 438 16.56 -15.45 18.10
C LEU A 438 17.30 -14.32 17.38
N VAL A 439 16.96 -13.06 17.67
CA VAL A 439 17.68 -11.90 17.12
C VAL A 439 19.14 -11.91 17.56
N ILE A 440 19.44 -12.09 18.86
CA ILE A 440 20.82 -12.16 19.36
C ILE A 440 21.57 -13.32 18.71
N LEU A 441 20.95 -14.51 18.62
CA LEU A 441 21.57 -15.67 17.97
C LEU A 441 21.90 -15.38 16.50
N THR A 442 21.02 -14.66 15.78
CA THR A 442 21.24 -14.28 14.37
C THR A 442 22.43 -13.33 14.23
N TYR A 443 22.54 -12.32 15.10
CA TYR A 443 23.66 -11.39 15.08
C TYR A 443 24.97 -12.03 15.57
N ALA A 444 24.90 -12.95 16.52
CA ALA A 444 26.05 -13.74 16.97
C ALA A 444 26.57 -14.64 15.85
N ASP A 445 25.68 -15.35 15.15
CA ASP A 445 26.03 -16.17 13.99
C ASP A 445 26.63 -15.33 12.85
N THR A 446 26.02 -14.18 12.56
CA THR A 446 26.55 -13.23 11.57
C THR A 446 27.95 -12.73 11.96
N CYS A 447 28.16 -12.43 13.25
CA CYS A 447 29.46 -12.03 13.78
C CYS A 447 30.50 -13.14 13.57
N LEU A 448 30.18 -14.39 13.91
CA LEU A 448 31.07 -15.53 13.70
C LEU A 448 31.43 -15.72 12.23
N HIS A 449 30.47 -15.58 11.31
CA HIS A 449 30.72 -15.64 9.87
C HIS A 449 31.63 -14.51 9.39
N ILE A 450 31.40 -13.27 9.84
CA ILE A 450 32.28 -12.12 9.52
C ILE A 450 33.70 -12.39 10.03
N LEU A 451 33.86 -12.85 11.28
CA LEU A 451 35.16 -13.14 11.87
C LEU A 451 35.90 -14.28 11.14
N SER A 452 35.17 -15.30 10.68
CA SER A 452 35.75 -16.40 9.92
C SER A 452 36.28 -15.97 8.54
N GLY A 453 35.70 -14.91 7.96
CA GLY A 453 36.12 -14.35 6.67
C GLY A 453 37.21 -13.28 6.77
N LEU A 454 37.53 -12.80 7.98
CA LEU A 454 38.55 -11.79 8.21
C LEU A 454 39.90 -12.41 8.61
N PRO A 455 41.02 -11.72 8.36
CA PRO A 455 42.33 -12.17 8.81
C PRO A 455 42.38 -12.32 10.33
N ALA A 456 43.14 -13.31 10.82
CA ALA A 456 43.29 -13.62 12.25
C ALA A 456 44.02 -12.53 13.07
N SER A 457 44.29 -11.36 12.48
CA SER A 457 44.89 -10.22 13.17
C SER A 457 43.86 -9.55 14.09
N VAL A 458 44.30 -9.27 15.32
CA VAL A 458 43.53 -8.61 16.38
C VAL A 458 42.73 -7.38 15.92
N PRO A 459 43.29 -6.38 15.20
CA PRO A 459 42.52 -5.18 14.83
C PRO A 459 41.34 -5.48 13.91
N TRP A 460 41.46 -6.46 13.01
CA TRP A 460 40.40 -6.81 12.07
C TRP A 460 39.30 -7.66 12.72
N GLN A 461 39.68 -8.55 13.64
CA GLN A 461 38.70 -9.26 14.45
C GLN A 461 37.91 -8.31 15.36
N LEU A 462 38.58 -7.34 15.98
CA LEU A 462 37.91 -6.29 16.77
C LEU A 462 37.00 -5.43 15.90
N ALA A 463 37.43 -5.04 14.69
CA ALA A 463 36.59 -4.29 13.76
C ALA A 463 35.35 -5.09 13.33
N GLY A 464 35.50 -6.38 13.01
CA GLY A 464 34.38 -7.27 12.67
C GLY A 464 33.36 -7.39 13.80
N CYS A 465 33.84 -7.65 15.03
CA CYS A 465 33.00 -7.66 16.24
C CYS A 465 32.30 -6.32 16.47
N ALA A 466 33.02 -5.20 16.33
CA ALA A 466 32.47 -3.87 16.54
C ALA A 466 31.37 -3.53 15.53
N VAL A 467 31.52 -3.90 14.25
CA VAL A 467 30.50 -3.70 13.23
C VAL A 467 29.26 -4.55 13.49
N ALA A 468 29.43 -5.84 13.84
CA ALA A 468 28.30 -6.71 14.16
C ALA A 468 27.54 -6.24 15.41
N LEU A 469 28.27 -5.81 16.44
CA LEU A 469 27.70 -5.26 17.67
C LEU A 469 26.98 -3.93 17.41
N ALA A 470 27.58 -3.03 16.63
CA ALA A 470 26.94 -1.78 16.21
C ALA A 470 25.66 -2.04 15.42
N ALA A 471 25.64 -3.05 14.55
CA ALA A 471 24.45 -3.43 13.78
C ALA A 471 23.34 -4.00 14.67
N PHE A 472 23.70 -4.79 15.69
CA PHE A 472 22.75 -5.26 16.70
C PHE A 472 22.18 -4.10 17.52
N PHE A 473 23.03 -3.20 18.02
CA PHE A 473 22.57 -2.02 18.77
C PHE A 473 21.71 -1.09 17.92
N PHE A 474 22.07 -0.89 16.65
CA PHE A 474 21.22 -0.16 15.72
C PHE A 474 19.84 -0.80 15.59
N LYS A 475 19.76 -2.13 15.45
CA LYS A 475 18.48 -2.85 15.38
C LYS A 475 17.69 -2.72 16.68
N LEU A 476 18.34 -2.83 17.84
CA LEU A 476 17.73 -2.66 19.15
C LEU A 476 17.14 -1.26 19.33
N LEU A 477 17.92 -0.23 18.96
CA LEU A 477 17.51 1.17 18.98
C LEU A 477 16.36 1.48 18.03
N LEU A 478 16.41 0.93 16.81
CA LEU A 478 15.34 1.06 15.83
C LEU A 478 14.03 0.50 16.37
N VAL A 479 14.08 -0.69 16.99
CA VAL A 479 12.89 -1.31 17.58
C VAL A 479 12.42 -0.53 18.82
N ALA A 480 13.32 -0.02 19.65
CA ALA A 480 12.96 0.81 20.80
C ALA A 480 12.26 2.12 20.38
N SER A 481 12.61 2.67 19.22
CA SER A 481 11.98 3.86 18.63
C SER A 481 10.63 3.54 17.98
N ASP A 482 10.62 2.55 17.08
CA ASP A 482 9.51 2.39 16.13
C ASP A 482 8.51 1.31 16.55
N SER A 483 8.90 0.38 17.42
CA SER A 483 8.06 -0.74 17.87
C SER A 483 8.39 -1.14 19.32
N PRO A 484 8.29 -0.23 20.32
CA PRO A 484 8.65 -0.52 21.70
C PRO A 484 7.81 -1.65 22.32
N GLU A 485 6.63 -1.92 21.78
CA GLU A 485 5.72 -2.98 22.22
C GLU A 485 6.32 -4.39 22.12
N ILE A 486 7.25 -4.64 21.18
CA ILE A 486 7.95 -5.94 21.06
C ILE A 486 9.25 -6.01 21.87
N LEU A 487 9.52 -4.98 22.68
CA LEU A 487 10.71 -4.86 23.52
C LEU A 487 10.38 -4.72 25.02
N GLY A 488 9.24 -4.12 25.37
CA GLY A 488 8.88 -3.74 26.75
C GLY A 488 8.80 -4.88 27.77
N GLY A 489 8.53 -6.11 27.33
CA GLY A 489 8.54 -7.33 28.15
C GLY A 489 9.82 -8.15 28.03
N SER A 490 10.85 -7.65 27.33
CA SER A 490 12.11 -8.38 27.11
C SER A 490 13.18 -8.06 28.15
N PHE A 491 14.22 -8.89 28.23
CA PHE A 491 15.38 -8.65 29.09
C PHE A 491 16.29 -7.51 28.58
N LEU A 492 16.07 -7.02 27.35
CA LEU A 492 16.83 -5.92 26.75
C LEU A 492 16.23 -4.54 27.02
N TRP A 493 15.05 -4.48 27.64
CA TRP A 493 14.39 -3.22 27.99
C TRP A 493 15.31 -2.24 28.76
N PRO A 494 16.11 -2.67 29.77
CA PRO A 494 17.01 -1.75 30.46
C PRO A 494 18.05 -1.13 29.53
N VAL A 495 18.54 -1.91 28.55
CA VAL A 495 19.57 -1.48 27.60
C VAL A 495 19.01 -0.46 26.60
N SER A 496 17.75 -0.62 26.19
CA SER A 496 17.11 0.32 25.27
C SER A 496 16.76 1.67 25.90
N THR A 497 16.50 1.73 27.21
CA THR A 497 16.17 2.99 27.90
C THR A 497 17.37 3.95 28.04
N VAL A 498 18.59 3.43 27.96
CA VAL A 498 19.84 4.22 28.02
C VAL A 498 20.20 4.81 26.65
N ALA A 499 19.61 4.28 25.58
CA ALA A 499 20.03 4.55 24.22
C ALA A 499 19.03 5.51 23.55
N ASP A 500 19.44 6.76 23.36
CA ASP A 500 18.58 7.85 22.85
C ASP A 500 18.32 7.71 21.33
N ALA A 501 17.03 7.68 20.95
CA ALA A 501 16.56 7.56 19.57
C ALA A 501 17.06 8.71 18.66
N LYS A 502 17.46 9.85 19.23
CA LYS A 502 18.03 11.00 18.49
C LYS A 502 19.28 10.64 17.67
N TYR A 503 19.95 9.54 17.99
CA TYR A 503 21.18 9.11 17.32
C TYR A 503 20.97 7.95 16.32
N LEU A 504 19.74 7.59 15.96
CA LEU A 504 19.47 6.45 15.08
C LEU A 504 20.20 6.57 13.73
N VAL A 505 20.19 7.76 13.12
CA VAL A 505 20.91 8.06 11.87
C VAL A 505 22.43 7.93 12.05
N TYR A 506 22.95 8.34 13.21
CA TYR A 506 24.37 8.20 13.51
C TYR A 506 24.78 6.72 13.61
N HIS A 507 23.99 5.90 14.32
CA HIS A 507 24.23 4.45 14.41
C HIS A 507 24.14 3.77 13.03
N ALA A 508 23.16 4.14 12.21
CA ALA A 508 23.06 3.66 10.83
C ALA A 508 24.32 3.98 10.01
N ARG A 509 24.82 5.22 10.10
CA ARG A 509 26.05 5.65 9.43
C ARG A 509 27.27 4.86 9.91
N VAL A 510 27.42 4.66 11.21
CA VAL A 510 28.52 3.86 11.78
C VAL A 510 28.50 2.43 11.22
N VAL A 511 27.32 1.80 11.18
CA VAL A 511 27.15 0.44 10.63
C VAL A 511 27.47 0.41 9.13
N LEU A 512 26.92 1.32 8.33
CA LEU A 512 27.14 1.37 6.89
C LEU A 512 28.61 1.68 6.54
N CYS A 513 29.25 2.62 7.24
CA CYS A 513 30.67 2.91 7.07
C CYS A 513 31.52 1.69 7.46
N GLY A 514 31.19 1.03 8.56
CA GLY A 514 31.86 -0.19 9.01
C GLY A 514 31.77 -1.35 8.00
N ILE A 515 30.56 -1.63 7.50
CA ILE A 515 30.33 -2.63 6.45
C ILE A 515 31.11 -2.24 5.17
N SER A 516 31.06 -0.98 4.77
CA SER A 516 31.78 -0.48 3.59
C SER A 516 33.29 -0.69 3.72
N LEU A 517 33.87 -0.41 4.89
CA LEU A 517 35.29 -0.62 5.18
C LEU A 517 35.66 -2.11 5.12
N LEU A 518 34.86 -2.98 5.73
CA LEU A 518 35.07 -4.44 5.68
C LEU A 518 34.96 -4.97 4.24
N MET A 519 34.05 -4.42 3.43
CA MET A 519 33.88 -4.80 2.02
C MET A 519 35.07 -4.37 1.16
N ILE A 520 35.49 -3.09 1.26
CA ILE A 520 36.66 -2.57 0.54
C ILE A 520 37.91 -3.37 0.92
N PHE A 521 38.06 -3.68 2.20
CA PHE A 521 39.15 -4.50 2.70
C PHE A 521 39.11 -5.92 2.13
N SER A 522 37.95 -6.60 2.16
CA SER A 522 37.79 -7.94 1.59
C SER A 522 38.19 -7.99 0.11
N ILE A 523 37.81 -6.96 -0.66
CA ILE A 523 38.19 -6.82 -2.07
C ILE A 523 39.71 -6.60 -2.23
N TYR A 524 40.31 -5.72 -1.42
CA TYR A 524 41.75 -5.44 -1.45
C TYR A 524 42.60 -6.66 -1.06
N TYR A 525 42.20 -7.35 0.02
CA TYR A 525 42.92 -8.51 0.53
C TYR A 525 42.83 -9.69 -0.44
N ARG A 526 41.66 -9.93 -1.04
CA ARG A 526 41.47 -10.96 -2.06
C ARG A 526 42.31 -10.72 -3.31
N LYS A 527 42.60 -9.46 -3.64
CA LYS A 527 43.47 -9.07 -4.78
C LYS A 527 44.97 -9.26 -4.48
N ASN A 528 45.37 -9.16 -3.21
CA ASN A 528 46.77 -9.22 -2.76
C ASN A 528 47.17 -10.57 -2.13
N TRP A 529 46.24 -11.51 -1.97
CA TRP A 529 46.49 -12.83 -1.43
C TRP A 529 47.33 -13.68 -2.40
N LYS A 530 48.59 -13.97 -2.04
CA LYS A 530 49.40 -15.01 -2.68
C LYS A 530 49.20 -16.32 -1.91
N PRO A 531 48.69 -17.40 -2.53
CA PRO A 531 48.49 -18.66 -1.83
C PRO A 531 49.83 -19.22 -1.36
N THR A 532 49.95 -19.51 -0.07
CA THR A 532 51.13 -20.19 0.47
C THR A 532 50.95 -21.70 0.35
N ASN A 533 52.06 -22.47 0.33
CA ASN A 533 52.03 -23.94 0.18
C ASN A 533 51.25 -24.67 1.30
N LYS A 534 50.90 -24.00 2.40
CA LYS A 534 50.03 -24.55 3.46
C LYS A 534 48.54 -24.56 3.08
N ASP A 535 48.11 -23.72 2.15
CA ASP A 535 46.70 -23.59 1.74
C ASP A 535 46.31 -24.57 0.63
N ARG A 536 47.28 -25.13 -0.11
CA ARG A 536 47.07 -26.17 -1.13
C ARG A 536 46.63 -27.52 -0.56
N GLY A 537 46.74 -27.73 0.75
CA GLY A 537 46.30 -28.95 1.42
C GLY A 537 44.82 -28.99 1.82
N LYS A 538 44.11 -27.86 1.81
CA LYS A 538 42.69 -27.78 2.24
C LYS A 538 41.69 -27.63 1.09
N TYR A 539 42.12 -27.19 -0.08
CA TYR A 539 41.30 -27.19 -1.29
C TYR A 539 41.94 -28.14 -2.28
N GLY A 540 41.34 -29.33 -2.40
CA GLY A 540 41.71 -30.31 -3.41
C GLY A 540 41.77 -29.66 -4.78
N SER A 541 42.84 -30.00 -5.51
CA SER A 541 43.13 -29.57 -6.86
C SER A 541 41.93 -29.73 -7.79
N ALA A 542 41.24 -28.63 -8.11
CA ALA A 542 40.53 -28.50 -9.37
C ALA A 542 41.44 -27.69 -10.30
N ASN A 543 42.15 -28.40 -11.17
CA ASN A 543 42.91 -27.81 -12.28
C ASN A 543 41.95 -27.25 -13.34
N PRO A 544 42.40 -26.27 -14.16
CA PRO A 544 41.56 -25.33 -14.90
C PRO A 544 40.64 -25.94 -15.97
#